data_AF-A0A8S1V8G4-F1
#
_entry.id   AF-A0A8S1V8G4-F1
#
_cell.length_a   1.000
_cell.length_b   1.000
_cell.length_c   1.000
_cell.angle_alpha   90.00
_cell.angle_beta   90.00
_cell.angle_gamma   90.00
#
_symmetry.space_group_name_H-M   'P 1'
#
loop_
_entity.id
_entity.type
_entity.pdbx_description
1 polymer ?
#
loop_
_entity_poly.entity_id
_entity_poly.type
_entity_poly.pdbx_seq_one_letter_code
_entity_poly.pdbx_strand_id
1 'polypeptide(L)'
;MGRTGIAVGLNRGFITSSLTKKQLRRRPSQRKGTLGKRVLSVRKVIQEVAGLSPYEKRIIELFKTNQPKDLKKAGKLAAKRLGTNRRGKRKIELVQNLYRAMRKQQQAKH
;
A
#
# COMPACT_ATOMS: atom_id res chain seq x y z
N MET A 1 22.71 16.76 5.06
CA MET A 1 23.59 17.73 4.38
C MET A 1 23.26 19.11 4.93
N GLY A 2 24.22 19.79 5.54
CA GLY A 2 24.04 21.15 6.04
C GLY A 2 23.90 22.13 4.88
N ARG A 3 23.31 23.31 5.15
CA ARG A 3 23.26 24.39 4.16
C ARG A 3 24.66 24.98 3.97
N THR A 4 25.00 25.40 2.75
CA THR A 4 26.35 25.83 2.35
C THR A 4 26.57 27.34 2.40
N GLY A 5 25.57 28.14 2.82
CA GLY A 5 25.71 29.61 2.86
C GLY A 5 25.60 30.30 1.51
N ILE A 6 25.38 29.55 0.43
CA ILE A 6 25.29 30.08 -0.95
C ILE A 6 23.84 30.52 -1.25
N ALA A 7 23.65 31.53 -2.09
CA ALA A 7 22.32 32.06 -2.44
C ALA A 7 21.51 31.13 -3.37
N VAL A 8 22.19 30.32 -4.19
CA VAL A 8 21.62 29.42 -5.20
C VAL A 8 22.21 28.02 -5.10
N GLY A 9 21.55 27.03 -5.74
CA GLY A 9 21.97 25.63 -5.71
C GLY A 9 21.26 24.76 -4.65
N LEU A 10 21.53 23.46 -4.66
CA LEU A 10 20.73 22.45 -3.94
C LEU A 10 20.76 22.61 -2.41
N ASN A 11 21.90 23.02 -1.84
CA ASN A 11 22.11 23.19 -0.39
C ASN A 11 22.16 24.66 0.03
N ARG A 12 21.54 25.55 -0.75
CA ARG A 12 21.54 27.00 -0.49
C ARG A 12 20.92 27.40 0.85
N GLY A 13 21.25 28.61 1.28
CA GLY A 13 20.73 29.27 2.47
C GLY A 13 21.70 29.28 3.64
N PHE A 14 21.28 29.93 4.73
CA PHE A 14 22.11 30.16 5.91
C PHE A 14 22.56 28.85 6.56
N ILE A 15 23.85 28.77 6.90
CA ILE A 15 24.46 27.60 7.52
C ILE A 15 23.76 27.36 8.86
N THR A 16 23.02 26.27 8.94
CA THR A 16 22.21 25.90 10.11
C THR A 16 22.44 24.44 10.44
N SER A 17 22.64 24.13 11.71
CA SER A 17 22.64 22.77 12.26
C SER A 17 21.19 22.30 12.45
N SER A 18 20.47 22.07 11.36
CA SER A 18 19.07 21.62 11.46
C SER A 18 19.00 20.27 12.18
N LEU A 19 18.21 20.18 13.27
CA LEU A 19 17.89 18.89 13.88
C LEU A 19 17.22 18.00 12.83
N THR A 20 17.71 16.77 12.71
CA THR A 20 17.13 15.82 11.78
C THR A 20 15.70 15.49 12.19
N LYS A 21 14.79 15.29 11.22
CA LYS A 21 13.37 14.94 11.50
C LYS A 21 13.22 13.69 12.38
N LYS A 22 14.26 12.85 12.50
CA LYS A 22 14.32 11.70 13.42
C LYS A 22 14.46 12.10 14.89
N GLN A 23 15.10 13.23 15.20
CA GLN A 23 15.33 13.72 16.56
C GLN A 23 14.09 14.42 17.15
N LEU A 24 13.14 14.84 16.31
CA LEU A 24 11.90 15.50 16.75
C LEU A 24 10.79 14.47 17.00
N ARG A 25 10.14 14.55 18.17
CA ARG A 25 8.93 13.74 18.45
C ARG A 25 7.83 14.09 17.44
N ARG A 26 7.31 13.07 16.75
CA ARG A 26 6.22 13.28 15.78
C ARG A 26 4.99 13.84 16.47
N ARG A 27 4.47 14.95 15.94
CA ARG A 27 3.25 15.61 16.42
C ARG A 27 2.05 14.65 16.31
N PRO A 28 1.08 14.69 17.24
CA PRO A 28 -0.13 13.86 17.15
C PRO A 28 -0.87 13.98 15.81
N SER A 29 -0.93 15.18 15.23
CA SER A 29 -1.54 15.42 13.90
C SER A 29 -0.89 14.59 12.77
N GLN A 30 0.41 14.30 12.87
CA GLN A 30 1.14 13.48 11.91
C GLN A 30 0.92 11.97 12.09
N ARG A 31 0.26 11.55 13.17
CA ARG A 31 -0.08 10.14 13.43
C ARG A 31 -1.42 9.74 12.79
N LYS A 32 -2.20 10.68 12.23
CA LYS A 32 -3.47 10.38 11.57
C LYS A 32 -3.25 9.41 10.39
N GLY A 33 -4.01 8.32 10.36
CA GLY A 33 -3.97 7.31 9.29
C GLY A 33 -3.06 6.10 9.56
N THR A 34 -2.42 6.03 10.73
CA THR A 34 -1.73 4.79 11.16
C THR A 34 -2.73 3.70 11.53
N LEU A 35 -2.34 2.45 11.30
CA LEU A 35 -3.17 1.30 11.61
C LEU A 35 -2.91 0.83 13.04
N GLY A 36 -3.92 0.90 13.91
CA GLY A 36 -3.87 0.35 15.26
C GLY A 36 -4.23 -1.14 15.32
N LYS A 37 -3.77 -1.86 16.37
CA LYS A 37 -4.01 -3.30 16.56
C LYS A 37 -5.51 -3.64 16.56
N ARG A 38 -6.33 -2.89 17.32
CA ARG A 38 -7.79 -3.07 17.38
C ARG A 38 -8.44 -2.92 16.01
N VAL A 39 -8.10 -1.85 15.28
CA VAL A 39 -8.67 -1.58 13.94
C VAL A 39 -8.28 -2.66 12.94
N LEU A 40 -7.04 -3.17 13.02
CA LEU A 40 -6.62 -4.30 12.19
C LEU A 40 -7.46 -5.55 12.46
N SER A 41 -7.68 -5.92 13.73
CA SER A 41 -8.50 -7.08 14.09
C SER A 41 -9.94 -6.94 13.59
N VAL A 42 -10.56 -5.78 13.80
CA VAL A 42 -11.93 -5.50 13.32
C VAL A 42 -12.01 -5.61 11.79
N ARG A 43 -11.03 -5.04 11.06
CA ARG A 43 -10.99 -5.15 9.59
C ARG A 43 -10.85 -6.58 9.09
N LYS A 44 -10.10 -7.43 9.79
CA LYS A 44 -9.96 -8.86 9.44
C LYS A 44 -11.29 -9.59 9.58
N VAL A 45 -12.00 -9.39 10.69
CA VAL A 45 -13.33 -10.00 10.92
C VAL A 45 -14.33 -9.56 9.84
N ILE A 46 -14.38 -8.27 9.51
CA ILE A 46 -15.27 -7.77 8.44
C ILE A 46 -14.91 -8.39 7.09
N GLN A 47 -13.63 -8.52 6.77
CA GLN A 47 -13.16 -9.12 5.51
C GLN A 47 -13.55 -10.60 5.39
N GLU A 48 -13.53 -11.33 6.51
CA GLU A 48 -13.94 -12.73 6.58
C GLU A 48 -15.45 -12.89 6.37
N VAL A 49 -16.25 -12.06 7.05
CA VAL A 49 -17.72 -12.14 6.98
C VAL A 49 -18.27 -11.62 5.65
N ALA A 50 -17.83 -10.45 5.18
CA ALA A 50 -18.35 -9.83 3.96
C ALA A 50 -17.75 -10.42 2.69
N GLY A 51 -16.59 -11.08 2.79
CA GLY A 51 -15.88 -11.66 1.66
C GLY A 51 -15.31 -10.62 0.69
N LEU A 52 -15.17 -11.03 -0.58
CA LEU A 52 -14.64 -10.19 -1.65
C LEU A 52 -15.73 -9.70 -2.58
N SER A 53 -15.57 -8.46 -3.06
CA SER A 53 -16.45 -7.90 -4.08
C SER A 53 -16.23 -8.54 -5.46
N PRO A 54 -17.20 -8.44 -6.39
CA PRO A 54 -17.10 -9.08 -7.71
C PRO A 54 -15.86 -8.67 -8.52
N TYR A 55 -15.44 -7.40 -8.46
CA TYR A 55 -14.26 -6.95 -9.20
C TYR A 55 -12.95 -7.45 -8.57
N GLU A 56 -12.91 -7.65 -7.25
CA GLU A 56 -11.77 -8.25 -6.56
C GLU A 56 -11.63 -9.74 -6.89
N LYS A 57 -12.75 -10.46 -6.97
CA LYS A 57 -12.76 -11.86 -7.44
C LYS A 57 -12.20 -11.99 -8.85
N ARG A 58 -12.62 -11.12 -9.77
CA ARG A 58 -12.09 -11.07 -11.15
C ARG A 58 -10.60 -10.75 -11.20
N ILE A 59 -10.08 -9.93 -10.28
CA ILE A 59 -8.64 -9.68 -10.18
C ILE A 59 -7.90 -10.96 -9.75
N ILE A 60 -8.45 -11.73 -8.82
CA ILE A 60 -7.87 -13.02 -8.40
C ILE A 60 -7.84 -14.01 -9.57
N GLU A 61 -8.92 -14.10 -10.36
CA GLU A 61 -8.95 -14.95 -11.56
C GLU A 61 -7.82 -14.61 -12.53
N LEU A 62 -7.58 -13.32 -12.79
CA LEU A 62 -6.47 -12.88 -13.63
C LEU A 62 -5.09 -13.22 -13.03
N PHE A 63 -4.97 -13.26 -11.69
CA PHE A 63 -3.74 -13.71 -11.02
C PHE A 63 -3.52 -15.22 -11.09
N LYS A 64 -4.56 -16.04 -11.24
CA LYS A 64 -4.40 -17.50 -11.36
C LYS A 64 -3.62 -17.90 -12.61
N THR A 65 -3.88 -17.23 -13.74
CA THR A 65 -3.22 -17.50 -15.02
C THR A 65 -1.74 -17.09 -15.01
N ASN A 66 -1.35 -16.15 -14.15
CA ASN A 66 0.02 -15.65 -13.97
C ASN A 66 0.74 -15.20 -15.27
N GLN A 67 0.00 -14.82 -16.31
CA GLN A 67 0.55 -14.32 -17.57
C GLN A 67 0.75 -12.79 -17.53
N PRO A 68 1.85 -12.23 -18.10
CA PRO A 68 2.14 -10.79 -18.04
C PRO A 68 1.01 -9.91 -18.60
N LYS A 69 0.34 -10.37 -19.65
CA LYS A 69 -0.82 -9.69 -20.25
C LYS A 69 -1.99 -9.52 -19.27
N ASP A 70 -2.23 -10.52 -18.44
CA ASP A 70 -3.37 -10.55 -17.52
C ASP A 70 -3.08 -9.77 -16.24
N LEU A 71 -1.82 -9.73 -15.79
CA LEU A 71 -1.37 -8.80 -14.75
C LEU A 71 -1.62 -7.32 -15.16
N LYS A 72 -1.31 -6.97 -16.42
CA LYS A 72 -1.58 -5.63 -16.95
C LYS A 72 -3.08 -5.34 -17.02
N LYS A 73 -3.90 -6.32 -17.41
CA LYS A 73 -5.37 -6.20 -17.41
C LYS A 73 -5.93 -6.01 -16.00
N ALA A 74 -5.43 -6.75 -15.00
CA ALA A 74 -5.82 -6.58 -13.60
C ALA A 74 -5.51 -5.15 -13.12
N GLY A 75 -4.34 -4.62 -13.48
CA GLY A 75 -3.94 -3.22 -13.29
C GLY A 75 -4.95 -2.22 -13.85
N LYS A 76 -5.31 -2.38 -15.12
CA LYS A 76 -6.28 -1.52 -15.80
C LYS A 76 -7.68 -1.63 -15.19
N LEU A 77 -8.12 -2.84 -14.84
CA LEU A 77 -9.42 -3.07 -14.22
C LEU A 77 -9.53 -2.42 -12.84
N ALA A 78 -8.49 -2.59 -12.00
CA ALA A 78 -8.44 -1.97 -10.69
C ALA A 78 -8.41 -0.44 -10.77
N ALA A 79 -7.62 0.13 -11.69
CA ALA A 79 -7.58 1.58 -11.93
C ALA A 79 -8.93 2.11 -12.45
N LYS A 80 -9.60 1.39 -13.36
CA LYS A 80 -10.93 1.76 -13.87
C LYS A 80 -11.99 1.77 -12.76
N ARG A 81 -11.92 0.83 -11.80
CA ARG A 81 -12.88 0.75 -10.68
C ARG A 81 -12.58 1.75 -9.56
N LEU A 82 -11.32 2.05 -9.28
CA LEU A 82 -10.89 2.90 -8.14
C LEU A 82 -10.51 4.34 -8.55
N GLY A 83 -10.54 4.63 -9.85
CA GLY A 83 -10.28 5.94 -10.46
C GLY A 83 -8.81 6.27 -10.73
N THR A 84 -7.88 5.87 -9.85
CA THR A 84 -6.45 6.22 -9.99
C THR A 84 -5.53 5.00 -9.98
N ASN A 85 -4.42 5.10 -10.70
CA ASN A 85 -3.41 4.04 -10.77
C ASN A 85 -2.81 3.74 -9.38
N ARG A 86 -2.53 4.77 -8.56
CA ARG A 86 -2.00 4.61 -7.19
C ARG A 86 -2.93 3.78 -6.29
N ARG A 87 -4.25 4.02 -6.37
CA ARG A 87 -5.24 3.22 -5.63
C ARG A 87 -5.34 1.81 -6.20
N GLY A 88 -5.30 1.67 -7.52
CA GLY A 88 -5.27 0.39 -8.23
C GLY A 88 -4.11 -0.51 -7.77
N LYS A 89 -2.88 0.02 -7.78
CA LYS A 89 -1.68 -0.69 -7.31
C LYS A 89 -1.81 -1.16 -5.86
N ARG A 90 -2.26 -0.28 -4.96
CA ARG A 90 -2.46 -0.64 -3.54
C ARG A 90 -3.50 -1.76 -3.38
N LYS A 91 -4.60 -1.73 -4.15
CA LYS A 91 -5.62 -2.79 -4.11
C LYS A 91 -5.07 -4.11 -4.69
N ILE A 92 -4.28 -4.04 -5.75
CA ILE A 92 -3.61 -5.20 -6.34
C ILE A 92 -2.67 -5.87 -5.35
N GLU A 93 -1.83 -5.10 -4.65
CA GLU A 93 -0.94 -5.65 -3.63
C GLU A 93 -1.72 -6.37 -2.52
N LEU A 94 -2.84 -5.79 -2.07
CA LEU A 94 -3.73 -6.41 -1.08
C LEU A 94 -4.30 -7.73 -1.59
N VAL A 95 -4.87 -7.74 -2.79
CA VAL A 95 -5.48 -8.93 -3.40
C VAL A 95 -4.42 -10.01 -3.69
N GLN A 96 -3.23 -9.61 -4.12
CA GLN A 96 -2.12 -10.54 -4.37
C GLN A 96 -1.62 -11.18 -3.07
N ASN A 97 -1.53 -10.43 -1.99
CA ASN A 97 -1.18 -10.96 -0.67
C ASN A 97 -2.25 -11.93 -0.15
N LEU A 98 -3.53 -11.61 -0.36
CA LEU A 98 -4.63 -12.51 -0.02
C LEU A 98 -4.56 -13.82 -0.82
N TYR A 99 -4.32 -13.74 -2.14
CA TYR A 99 -4.18 -14.92 -3.00
C TYR A 99 -3.02 -15.82 -2.55
N ARG A 100 -1.88 -15.23 -2.19
CA ARG A 100 -0.73 -15.97 -1.62
C ARG A 100 -1.09 -16.65 -0.30
N ALA A 101 -1.80 -15.96 0.59
CA ALA A 101 -2.26 -16.53 1.85
C ALA A 101 -3.23 -17.71 1.63
N MET A 102 -4.17 -17.58 0.69
CA MET A 102 -5.09 -18.65 0.29
C MET A 102 -4.33 -19.88 -0.23
N ARG A 103 -3.33 -19.68 -1.12
CA ARG A 103 -2.50 -20.80 -1.61
C ARG A 103 -1.73 -21.49 -0.49
N LYS A 104 -1.16 -20.74 0.44
CA LYS A 104 -0.43 -21.31 1.59
C LYS A 104 -1.36 -22.13 2.50
N GLN A 105 -2.57 -21.64 2.75
CA GLN A 105 -3.57 -22.38 3.53
C GLN A 105 -4.03 -23.65 2.82
N GLN A 106 -4.18 -23.63 1.50
CA GLN A 106 -4.52 -24.82 0.71
C GLN A 106 -3.41 -25.88 0.78
N GLN A 107 -2.15 -25.45 0.67
CA GLN A 107 -0.99 -26.36 0.79
C GLN A 107 -0.86 -26.98 2.17
N ALA A 108 -1.18 -26.25 3.24
CA ALA A 108 -1.11 -26.77 4.62
C ALA A 108 -2.28 -27.70 5.00
N LYS A 109 -3.33 -27.77 4.17
CA LYS A 109 -4.47 -28.68 4.37
C LYS A 109 -4.29 -30.02 3.66
N HIS A 110 -3.37 -30.08 2.71
CA HIS A 110 -2.89 -31.33 2.10
C HIS A 110 -1.74 -31.88 2.92
#